data_AF-A0A7F8Q208-F1
#
_entry.id   AF-A0A7F8Q208-F1
#
_cell.length_a   1.000
_cell.length_b   1.000
_cell.length_c   1.000
_cell.angle_alpha   90.00
_cell.angle_beta   90.00
_cell.angle_gamma   90.00
#
_symmetry.space_group_name_H-M   'P 1'
#
loop_
_entity.id
_entity.type
_entity.pdbx_description
1 polymer ?
#
loop_
_entity_poly.entity_id
_entity_poly.type
_entity_poly.pdbx_seq_one_letter_code
_entity_poly.pdbx_strand_id
1 'polypeptide(L)'
;MTDVLLPAGAALLQLLCPVLAAQLRGAEGTHVQVCAECFSLQTVEHGFPHQPSALGYSLSLRILAIGTRSGAIKLYGAPGVEFMGLHRENNAVVQIHFLPGQCQLVTLLDDNSLHLWSLKVKGSVSELQEDESFTLRGPPG
;
A
#
# COMPACT_ATOMS: atom_id res chain seq x y z
N MET A 1 -23.29 20.06 -39.24
CA MET A 1 -24.17 19.75 -38.10
C MET A 1 -24.13 18.24 -37.92
N THR A 2 -23.10 17.75 -37.22
CA THR A 2 -23.01 16.35 -36.75
C THR A 2 -22.18 16.39 -35.48
N ASP A 3 -22.84 16.03 -34.38
CA ASP A 3 -22.38 15.97 -33.00
C ASP A 3 -20.95 15.46 -32.80
N VAL A 4 -20.16 16.27 -32.12
CA VAL A 4 -18.95 15.86 -31.41
C VAL A 4 -19.40 15.35 -30.04
N LEU A 5 -19.89 14.10 -29.99
CA LEU A 5 -20.17 13.41 -28.73
C LEU A 5 -18.91 12.65 -28.31
N LEU A 6 -18.05 13.30 -27.53
CA LEU A 6 -17.01 12.61 -26.76
C LEU A 6 -17.70 11.87 -25.58
N PRO A 7 -17.53 10.55 -25.41
CA PRO A 7 -17.64 9.93 -24.11
C PRO A 7 -16.24 9.97 -23.44
N ALA A 8 -15.73 11.16 -23.12
CA ALA A 8 -14.38 11.32 -22.55
C ALA A 8 -14.32 11.26 -21.02
N GLY A 9 -15.40 10.84 -20.35
CA GLY A 9 -15.46 10.82 -18.88
C GLY A 9 -15.05 9.50 -18.22
N ALA A 10 -15.18 8.35 -18.90
CA ALA A 10 -15.11 7.04 -18.24
C ALA A 10 -13.86 6.20 -18.59
N ALA A 11 -13.21 6.46 -19.73
CA ALA A 11 -12.07 5.66 -20.18
C ALA A 11 -10.74 6.02 -19.48
N LEU A 12 -10.57 7.27 -19.01
CA LEU A 12 -9.39 7.66 -18.23
C LEU A 12 -9.36 7.05 -16.82
N LEU A 13 -10.52 6.62 -16.31
CA LEU A 13 -10.64 5.92 -15.03
C LEU A 13 -10.19 4.46 -15.06
N GLN A 14 -10.04 3.85 -16.24
CA GLN A 14 -9.49 2.49 -16.36
C GLN A 14 -7.96 2.43 -16.45
N LEU A 15 -7.28 3.57 -16.67
CA LEU A 15 -5.83 3.70 -16.58
C LEU A 15 -5.35 4.07 -15.17
N LEU A 16 -6.28 4.47 -14.30
CA LEU A 16 -6.02 4.65 -12.87
C LEU A 16 -5.90 3.26 -12.25
N CYS A 17 -4.78 2.99 -11.54
CA CYS A 17 -4.58 1.74 -10.80
C CYS A 17 -5.91 1.33 -10.13
N PRO A 18 -6.34 0.06 -10.19
CA PRO A 18 -7.63 -0.36 -9.62
C PRO A 18 -7.78 -0.07 -8.13
N VAL A 19 -6.66 0.08 -7.41
CA VAL A 19 -6.57 0.60 -6.05
C VAL A 19 -7.16 2.01 -5.91
N LEU A 20 -6.85 2.90 -6.84
CA LEU A 20 -7.41 4.25 -6.88
C LEU A 20 -8.89 4.21 -7.30
N ALA A 21 -9.28 3.28 -8.18
CA ALA A 21 -10.69 3.06 -8.51
C ALA A 21 -11.50 2.52 -7.32
N ALA A 22 -10.94 1.60 -6.51
CA ALA A 22 -11.55 1.13 -5.27
C ALA A 22 -11.68 2.26 -4.24
N GLN A 23 -10.68 3.13 -4.14
CA GLN A 23 -10.69 4.31 -3.26
C GLN A 23 -11.71 5.37 -3.70
N LEU A 24 -11.94 5.54 -5.00
CA LEU A 24 -12.96 6.46 -5.50
C LEU A 24 -14.38 5.93 -5.27
N ARG A 25 -14.61 4.61 -5.25
CA ARG A 25 -15.92 4.02 -4.94
C ARG A 25 -16.30 4.17 -3.46
N GLY A 26 -15.34 4.30 -2.56
CA GLY A 26 -15.56 4.55 -1.13
C GLY A 26 -15.71 6.04 -0.75
N ALA A 27 -15.66 6.96 -1.71
CA ALA A 27 -15.67 8.40 -1.48
C ALA A 27 -17.06 9.03 -1.66
N GLU A 28 -18.04 8.63 -0.83
CA GLU A 28 -19.27 9.41 -0.62
C GLU A 28 -19.38 9.64 0.90
N GLY A 29 -19.07 10.86 1.34
CA GLY A 29 -19.03 11.21 2.77
C GLY A 29 -17.97 12.26 3.12
N THR A 30 -18.40 13.50 3.13
CA THR A 30 -17.67 14.73 3.49
C THR A 30 -17.36 14.82 4.99
N HIS A 31 -16.36 15.65 5.33
CA HIS A 31 -15.82 15.98 6.67
C HIS A 31 -14.81 15.00 7.29
N VAL A 32 -13.52 15.18 6.97
CA VAL A 32 -12.42 14.63 7.78
C VAL A 32 -12.14 15.59 8.93
N GLN A 33 -12.85 15.40 10.03
CA GLN A 33 -12.46 15.96 11.31
C GLN A 33 -11.25 15.15 11.78
N VAL A 34 -10.08 15.79 11.89
CA VAL A 34 -8.90 15.17 12.52
C VAL A 34 -9.19 15.09 14.03
N CYS A 35 -9.97 14.10 14.42
CA CYS A 35 -10.08 13.70 15.81
C CYS A 35 -8.91 12.77 16.10
N ALA A 36 -8.11 13.10 17.11
CA ALA A 36 -7.13 12.19 17.73
C ALA A 36 -7.77 10.90 18.30
N GLU A 37 -9.09 10.75 18.13
CA GLU A 37 -9.92 9.63 18.56
C GLU A 37 -10.51 8.82 17.38
N CYS A 38 -10.21 9.15 16.11
CA CYS A 38 -10.60 8.33 14.96
C CYS A 38 -9.57 7.21 14.66
N PHE A 39 -8.96 6.67 15.72
CA PHE A 39 -8.42 5.31 15.72
C PHE A 39 -9.39 4.46 16.53
N SER A 40 -10.61 4.25 16.03
CA SER A 40 -11.31 3.03 16.42
C SER A 40 -10.56 1.88 15.75
N LEU A 41 -9.47 1.46 16.39
CA LEU A 41 -8.95 0.12 16.25
C LEU A 41 -10.11 -0.80 16.60
N GLN A 42 -10.95 -1.12 15.61
CA GLN A 42 -11.81 -2.28 15.70
C GLN A 42 -10.84 -3.43 15.88
N THR A 43 -10.73 -3.83 17.14
CA THR A 43 -10.11 -5.05 17.61
C THR A 43 -11.00 -6.16 17.08
N VAL A 44 -10.89 -6.42 15.77
CA VAL A 44 -11.48 -7.59 15.13
C VAL A 44 -10.58 -8.76 15.53
N GLU A 45 -10.78 -9.21 16.77
CA GLU A 45 -10.40 -10.44 17.47
C GLU A 45 -9.05 -11.14 17.22
N HIS A 46 -8.20 -10.77 16.26
CA HIS A 46 -6.89 -11.38 15.97
C HIS A 46 -5.76 -10.35 15.87
N GLY A 47 -5.78 -9.35 16.75
CA GLY A 47 -4.59 -8.66 17.27
C GLY A 47 -3.84 -7.70 16.32
N PHE A 48 -3.36 -6.60 16.89
CA PHE A 48 -2.33 -5.76 16.27
C PHE A 48 -1.18 -6.66 15.78
N PRO A 49 -0.57 -6.40 14.61
CA PRO A 49 0.55 -7.20 14.13
C PRO A 49 1.60 -7.36 15.24
N HIS A 50 2.04 -8.60 15.48
CA HIS A 50 2.97 -8.93 16.55
C HIS A 50 4.28 -8.18 16.29
N GLN A 51 4.50 -7.06 16.99
CA GLN A 51 5.67 -6.18 16.87
C GLN A 51 5.74 -5.38 15.54
N PRO A 52 4.95 -4.30 15.39
CA PRO A 52 5.17 -3.35 14.31
C PRO A 52 6.55 -2.72 14.47
N SER A 53 7.32 -2.68 13.39
CA SER A 53 8.68 -2.13 13.37
C SER A 53 8.83 -0.92 12.45
N ALA A 54 7.99 -0.82 11.42
CA ALA A 54 7.99 0.29 10.49
C ALA A 54 6.57 0.69 10.08
N LEU A 55 6.42 1.94 9.69
CA LEU A 55 5.17 2.50 9.19
C LEU A 55 5.47 3.45 8.04
N GLY A 56 4.66 3.40 6.99
CA GLY A 56 4.75 4.31 5.85
C GLY A 56 3.36 4.75 5.44
N TYR A 57 3.22 5.98 4.95
CA TYR A 57 1.94 6.47 4.44
C TYR A 57 2.12 7.17 3.10
N SER A 58 1.24 6.87 2.15
CA SER A 58 1.18 7.54 0.86
C SER A 58 -0.02 8.46 0.80
N LEU A 59 0.23 9.77 0.68
CA LEU A 59 -0.82 10.77 0.47
C LEU A 59 -1.50 10.62 -0.89
N SER A 60 -0.75 10.22 -1.92
CA SER A 60 -1.26 10.06 -3.29
C SER A 60 -2.19 8.86 -3.40
N LEU A 61 -1.85 7.74 -2.77
CA LEU A 61 -2.65 6.51 -2.80
C LEU A 61 -3.67 6.45 -1.65
N ARG A 62 -3.52 7.28 -0.62
CA ARG A 62 -4.25 7.23 0.66
C ARG A 62 -4.18 5.83 1.29
N ILE A 63 -2.96 5.27 1.34
CA ILE A 63 -2.69 3.94 1.88
C ILE A 63 -1.67 4.05 3.00
N LEU A 64 -1.96 3.34 4.09
CA LEU A 64 -1.07 3.13 5.22
C LEU A 64 -0.39 1.75 5.08
N ALA A 65 0.92 1.71 5.12
CA ALA A 65 1.71 0.50 5.23
C ALA A 65 2.21 0.31 6.66
N ILE A 66 2.10 -0.90 7.17
CA ILE A 66 2.66 -1.32 8.46
C ILE A 66 3.56 -2.51 8.21
N GLY A 67 4.82 -2.40 8.60
CA GLY A 67 5.81 -3.47 8.58
C GLY A 67 6.03 -4.04 9.97
N THR A 68 6.38 -5.31 10.05
CA THR A 68 6.59 -6.03 11.31
C THR A 68 8.00 -6.59 11.42
N ARG A 69 8.40 -6.93 12.65
CA ARG A 69 9.68 -7.60 12.90
C ARG A 69 9.76 -9.01 12.32
N SER A 70 8.62 -9.62 11.98
CA SER A 70 8.57 -10.94 11.34
C SER A 70 8.59 -10.88 9.82
N GLY A 71 8.85 -9.71 9.22
CA GLY A 71 8.85 -9.53 7.77
C GLY A 71 7.46 -9.48 7.12
N ALA A 72 6.38 -9.40 7.91
CA ALA A 72 5.05 -9.18 7.36
C ALA A 72 4.82 -7.69 7.10
N ILE A 73 4.22 -7.37 5.95
CA ILE A 73 3.77 -6.04 5.56
C ILE A 73 2.26 -6.09 5.37
N LYS A 74 1.56 -5.16 6.00
CA LYS A 74 0.13 -4.98 5.81
C LYS A 74 -0.18 -3.58 5.34
N LEU A 75 -0.90 -3.48 4.23
CA LEU A 75 -1.35 -2.24 3.62
C LEU A 75 -2.85 -2.06 3.90
N TYR A 76 -3.23 -0.86 4.30
CA TYR A 76 -4.60 -0.45 4.58
C TYR A 76 -4.96 0.76 3.72
N GLY A 77 -5.96 0.62 2.87
CA GLY A 77 -6.50 1.69 2.03
C GLY A 77 -7.81 2.25 2.55
N ALA A 78 -8.78 2.45 1.66
CA ALA A 78 -10.15 2.76 2.08
C ALA A 78 -10.77 1.56 2.83
N PRO A 79 -11.90 1.77 3.52
CA PRO A 79 -12.58 0.69 4.26
C PRO A 79 -12.79 -0.56 3.39
N GLY A 80 -12.32 -1.71 3.89
CA GLY A 80 -12.42 -3.00 3.20
C GLY A 80 -11.30 -3.29 2.18
N VAL A 81 -10.37 -2.34 1.95
CA VAL A 81 -9.20 -2.56 1.09
C VAL A 81 -7.98 -2.81 1.97
N GLU A 82 -7.61 -4.08 2.11
CA GLU A 82 -6.37 -4.48 2.77
C GLU A 82 -5.54 -5.41 1.89
N PHE A 83 -4.22 -5.24 1.95
CA PHE A 83 -3.27 -6.13 1.28
C PHE A 83 -2.25 -6.62 2.29
N MET A 84 -1.79 -7.86 2.11
CA MET A 84 -0.74 -8.42 2.93
C MET A 84 0.35 -8.98 2.04
N GLY A 85 1.60 -8.72 2.42
CA GLY A 85 2.80 -9.32 1.85
C GLY A 85 3.67 -9.86 2.97
N LEU A 86 4.48 -10.86 2.66
CA LEU A 86 5.44 -11.44 3.59
C LEU A 86 6.78 -11.55 2.88
N HIS A 87 7.81 -10.95 3.47
CA HIS A 87 9.18 -11.13 3.02
C HIS A 87 9.61 -12.59 3.16
N ARG A 88 10.28 -13.14 2.15
CA ARG A 88 10.76 -14.53 2.17
C ARG A 88 11.69 -14.84 3.35
N GLU A 89 12.48 -13.85 3.77
CA GLU A 89 13.52 -14.05 4.78
C GLU A 89 13.03 -13.80 6.22
N ASN A 90 11.75 -13.41 6.42
CA ASN A 90 11.17 -13.06 7.73
C ASN A 90 11.99 -12.04 8.55
N ASN A 91 12.84 -11.26 7.87
CA ASN A 91 13.67 -10.22 8.46
C ASN A 91 12.81 -9.03 8.91
N ALA A 92 13.32 -8.25 9.86
CA ALA A 92 12.53 -7.16 10.42
C ALA A 92 12.45 -5.99 9.44
N VAL A 93 11.23 -5.51 9.16
CA VAL A 93 11.06 -4.32 8.31
C VAL A 93 11.49 -3.08 9.11
N VAL A 94 12.57 -2.44 8.70
CA VAL A 94 13.13 -1.26 9.38
C VAL A 94 12.51 0.03 8.85
N GLN A 95 12.28 0.12 7.53
CA GLN A 95 11.66 1.30 6.92
C GLN A 95 10.75 0.94 5.76
N ILE A 96 9.75 1.78 5.52
CA ILE A 96 8.83 1.67 4.39
C ILE A 96 8.73 3.02 3.70
N HIS A 97 8.96 3.04 2.39
CA HIS A 97 8.88 4.24 1.56
C HIS A 97 8.00 3.98 0.35
N PHE A 98 6.99 4.81 0.15
CA PHE A 98 6.17 4.75 -1.06
C PHE A 98 6.83 5.51 -2.20
N LEU A 99 6.74 4.97 -3.41
CA LEU A 99 7.16 5.67 -4.62
C LEU A 99 6.02 6.59 -5.09
N PRO A 100 6.21 7.93 -5.09
CA PRO A 100 5.14 8.85 -5.47
C PRO A 100 4.73 8.64 -6.93
N GLY A 101 3.43 8.70 -7.18
CA GLY A 101 2.86 8.52 -8.53
C GLY A 101 2.85 7.08 -9.05
N GLN A 102 3.31 6.11 -8.25
CA GLN A 102 3.37 4.69 -8.61
C GLN A 102 2.65 3.85 -7.55
N CYS A 103 2.10 2.71 -7.95
CA CYS A 103 1.43 1.76 -7.04
C CYS A 103 2.46 0.80 -6.42
N GLN A 104 3.55 1.37 -5.94
CA GLN A 104 4.74 0.64 -5.48
C GLN A 104 5.28 1.22 -4.16
N LEU A 105 5.90 0.35 -3.38
CA LEU A 105 6.65 0.74 -2.18
C LEU A 105 7.97 -0.01 -2.11
N VAL A 106 8.93 0.57 -1.41
CA VAL A 106 10.20 -0.04 -1.06
C VAL A 106 10.23 -0.25 0.44
N THR A 107 10.66 -1.44 0.84
CA THR A 107 10.89 -1.79 2.24
C THR A 107 12.36 -2.10 2.46
N LEU A 108 12.93 -1.50 3.49
CA LEU A 108 14.28 -1.81 3.97
C LEU A 108 14.17 -2.78 5.14
N LEU A 109 14.89 -3.88 5.05
CA LEU A 109 15.02 -4.89 6.11
C LEU A 109 16.28 -4.65 6.95
N ASP A 110 16.39 -5.36 8.08
CA ASP A 110 17.49 -5.26 9.04
C ASP A 110 18.80 -5.94 8.60
N ASP A 111 18.74 -6.76 7.56
CA ASP A 111 19.86 -7.36 6.85
C ASP A 111 20.45 -6.46 5.75
N ASN A 112 20.02 -5.19 5.70
CA ASN A 112 20.36 -4.22 4.67
C ASN A 112 19.86 -4.58 3.26
N SER A 113 18.84 -5.43 3.14
CA SER A 113 18.16 -5.68 1.88
C SER A 113 16.98 -4.75 1.65
N LEU A 114 16.81 -4.34 0.40
CA LEU A 114 15.71 -3.52 -0.09
C LEU A 114 14.82 -4.40 -0.94
N HIS A 115 13.53 -4.40 -0.65
CA HIS A 115 12.54 -5.10 -1.46
C HIS A 115 11.57 -4.10 -2.06
N LEU A 116 11.36 -4.22 -3.37
CA LEU A 116 10.36 -3.47 -4.11
C LEU A 116 9.08 -4.29 -4.14
N TRP A 117 8.00 -3.67 -3.69
CA TRP A 117 6.67 -4.24 -3.74
C TRP A 117 5.80 -3.46 -4.70
N SER A 118 5.01 -4.19 -5.47
CA SER A 118 4.03 -3.63 -6.39
C SER A 118 2.64 -4.16 -6.07
N LEU A 119 1.67 -3.26 -6.06
CA LEU A 119 0.27 -3.62 -6.02
C LEU A 119 -0.16 -4.04 -7.43
N LYS A 120 -0.28 -5.35 -7.65
CA LYS A 120 -0.67 -5.93 -8.94
C LYS A 120 -2.09 -6.44 -8.87
N VAL A 121 -2.80 -6.31 -9.99
CA VAL A 121 -4.17 -6.79 -10.11
C VAL A 121 -4.19 -8.02 -10.99
N LYS A 122 -4.61 -9.15 -10.40
CA LYS A 122 -4.80 -10.41 -11.10
C LYS A 122 -6.29 -10.70 -11.15
N GLY A 123 -6.91 -10.35 -12.28
CA GLY A 123 -8.34 -10.51 -12.50
C GLY A 123 -9.15 -9.58 -11.59
N SER A 124 -9.95 -10.15 -10.68
CA SER A 124 -10.79 -9.42 -9.73
C SER A 124 -10.10 -9.11 -8.40
N VAL A 125 -8.90 -9.66 -8.17
CA VAL A 125 -8.19 -9.55 -6.89
C VAL A 125 -6.94 -8.70 -7.06
N SER A 126 -6.73 -7.77 -6.14
CA SER A 126 -5.48 -7.01 -6.02
C SER A 126 -4.61 -7.68 -4.98
N GLU A 127 -3.34 -7.94 -5.30
CA GLU A 127 -2.37 -8.58 -4.41
C GLU A 127 -1.09 -7.74 -4.32
N LEU A 128 -0.44 -7.84 -3.17
CA LEU A 128 0.87 -7.22 -2.95
C LEU A 128 1.95 -8.23 -3.36
N GLN A 129 2.68 -7.93 -4.44
CA GLN A 129 3.72 -8.79 -4.96
C GLN A 129 5.10 -8.16 -4.72
N GLU A 130 6.03 -8.97 -4.23
CA GLU A 130 7.44 -8.65 -4.20
C GLU A 130 8.01 -8.81 -5.62
N ASP A 131 8.48 -7.71 -6.20
CA ASP A 131 8.98 -7.69 -7.57
C ASP A 131 10.49 -7.86 -7.62
N GLU A 132 11.23 -7.13 -6.78
CA GLU A 132 12.70 -7.13 -6.79
C GLU A 132 13.26 -7.06 -5.37
N SER A 133 14.44 -7.63 -5.17
CA SER A 133 15.18 -7.61 -3.90
C SER A 133 16.65 -7.27 -4.15
N PHE A 134 17.18 -6.28 -3.44
CA PHE A 134 18.55 -5.79 -3.58
C PHE A 134 19.24 -5.72 -2.22
N THR A 135 20.33 -6.46 -2.02
CA THR A 135 21.15 -6.34 -0.80
C THR A 135 22.20 -5.27 -0.97
N LEU A 136 22.20 -4.25 -0.10
CA LEU A 136 23.22 -3.22 -0.08
C LEU A 136 24.50 -3.78 0.54
N ARG A 137 25.42 -4.27 -0.30
CA ARG A 137 26.76 -4.64 0.15
C ARG A 137 27.63 -3.39 0.27
N GLY A 138 28.05 -3.06 1.49
CA GLY A 138 29.09 -2.06 1.69
C GLY A 138 30.44 -2.50 1.10
N PRO A 139 31.33 -1.57 0.71
CA PRO A 139 32.71 -1.91 0.39
C PRO A 139 33.35 -2.65 1.57
N PRO A 140 34.08 -3.76 1.34
CA PRO A 140 34.94 -4.30 2.38
C PRO A 140 35.99 -3.23 2.72
N GLY A 141 36.07 -2.89 4.01
CA GLY A 141 37.02 -1.92 4.55
C GLY A 141 38.45 -2.43 4.61
#